data_AF-A0A7J2M8M5-F1
#
_entry.id   AF-A0A7J2M8M5-F1
#
_cell.length_a   1.000
_cell.length_b   1.000
_cell.length_c   1.000
_cell.angle_alpha   90.00
_cell.angle_beta   90.00
_cell.angle_gamma   90.00
#
_symmetry.space_group_name_H-M   'P 1'
#
loop_
_entity.id
_entity.type
_entity.pdbx_description
1 polymer ?
#
loop_
_entity_poly.entity_id
_entity_poly.type
_entity_poly.pdbx_seq_one_letter_code
_entity_poly.pdbx_strand_id
1 'polypeptide(L)'
;YDAVINCAAISDLTGAKQKGKIKSGKKMTVTLEPAPRVNHLLRKMAKTVIGFKLAENESEVIPRATELVEKDDLDYAIGNTIESLGSDSVRIWIVGKKGPVRETSGKKEEVAMEILDLI
;
A
#
# COMPACT_ATOMS: atom_id res chain seq x y z
N TYR A 1 -17.36 5.92 -5.10
CA TYR A 1 -16.51 7.05 -4.68
C TYR A 1 -15.86 7.66 -5.91
N ASP A 2 -15.57 8.96 -5.90
CA ASP A 2 -14.81 9.57 -7.00
C ASP A 2 -13.34 9.17 -6.92
N ALA A 3 -12.74 9.22 -5.73
CA ALA A 3 -11.39 8.72 -5.49
C ALA A 3 -11.30 7.88 -4.20
N VAL A 4 -10.36 6.93 -4.19
CA VAL A 4 -9.93 6.18 -2.99
C VAL A 4 -8.42 6.17 -2.93
N ILE A 5 -7.87 6.55 -1.77
CA ILE A 5 -6.44 6.48 -1.45
C ILE A 5 -6.25 5.39 -0.39
N ASN A 6 -5.74 4.23 -0.79
CA ASN A 6 -5.49 3.10 0.10
C ASN A 6 -4.05 3.15 0.65
N CYS A 7 -3.86 3.95 1.70
CA CYS A 7 -2.57 4.13 2.40
C CYS A 7 -2.40 3.22 3.62
N ALA A 8 -3.34 2.33 3.90
CA ALA A 8 -3.29 1.44 5.05
C ALA A 8 -2.28 0.31 4.86
N ALA A 9 -1.53 -0.03 5.90
CA ALA A 9 -0.74 -1.26 5.98
C ALA A 9 -1.66 -2.45 6.26
N ILE A 10 -2.22 -3.04 5.20
CA ILE A 10 -3.16 -4.16 5.28
C ILE A 10 -2.37 -5.47 5.34
N SER A 11 -2.72 -6.35 6.28
CA SER A 11 -2.08 -7.67 6.40
C SER A 11 -2.40 -8.56 5.18
N ASP A 12 -1.36 -9.14 4.57
CA ASP A 12 -1.50 -10.13 3.49
C ASP A 12 -2.04 -11.48 3.99
N LEU A 13 -2.00 -11.71 5.31
CA LEU A 13 -2.40 -12.95 5.96
C LEU A 13 -3.44 -12.69 7.05
N THR A 14 -4.39 -13.60 7.19
CA THR A 14 -5.39 -13.60 8.26
C THR A 14 -5.36 -14.92 9.03
N GLY A 15 -5.70 -14.87 10.31
CA GLY A 15 -5.72 -16.06 11.16
C GLY A 15 -6.98 -16.90 10.95
N ALA A 16 -6.84 -18.22 11.06
CA ALA A 16 -8.00 -19.11 11.11
C ALA A 16 -8.91 -18.72 12.28
N LYS A 17 -10.21 -18.58 12.01
CA LYS A 17 -11.19 -18.24 13.05
C LYS A 17 -11.29 -19.36 14.08
N GLN A 18 -11.30 -19.01 15.36
CA GLN A 18 -11.58 -19.93 16.45
C GLN A 18 -12.69 -19.40 17.35
N LYS A 19 -13.37 -20.30 18.07
CA LYS A 19 -14.37 -19.92 19.05
C LYS A 19 -13.70 -19.59 20.38
N GLY A 20 -13.98 -18.38 20.89
CA GLY A 20 -13.52 -17.94 22.20
C GLY A 20 -12.04 -17.55 22.26
N LYS A 21 -11.59 -17.20 23.47
CA LYS A 21 -10.22 -16.75 23.75
C LYS A 21 -9.26 -17.93 23.83
N ILE A 22 -8.06 -17.80 23.23
CA ILE A 22 -6.98 -18.77 23.42
C ILE A 22 -6.50 -18.73 24.87
N LYS A 23 -6.40 -19.90 25.52
CA LYS A 23 -5.88 -20.02 26.90
C LYS A 23 -4.36 -19.89 26.92
N SER A 24 -3.84 -19.19 27.92
CA SER A 24 -2.39 -19.04 28.15
C SER A 24 -1.76 -20.31 28.72
N GLY A 25 -0.42 -20.37 28.73
CA GLY A 25 0.35 -21.39 29.44
C GLY A 25 0.65 -22.68 28.66
N LYS A 26 0.34 -22.73 27.36
CA LYS A 26 0.70 -23.84 26.47
C LYS A 26 1.33 -23.34 25.19
N LYS A 27 2.26 -24.13 24.63
CA LYS A 27 2.75 -23.92 23.26
C LYS A 27 1.57 -24.01 22.28
N MET A 28 1.56 -23.16 21.27
CA MET A 28 0.53 -23.15 20.23
C MET A 28 1.15 -22.88 18.86
N THR A 29 0.41 -23.27 17.82
CA THR A 29 0.70 -22.94 16.43
C THR A 29 -0.36 -21.97 15.94
N VAL A 30 0.04 -20.91 15.24
CA VAL A 30 -0.87 -20.00 14.55
C VAL A 30 -0.88 -20.38 13.08
N THR A 31 -2.04 -20.81 12.57
CA THR A 31 -2.25 -21.07 11.15
C THR A 31 -2.80 -19.81 10.49
N LEU A 32 -2.12 -19.37 9.43
CA LEU A 32 -2.47 -18.19 8.65
C LEU A 32 -2.92 -18.59 7.25
N GLU A 33 -3.87 -17.84 6.71
CA GLU A 33 -4.41 -17.99 5.35
C GLU A 33 -4.27 -16.66 4.59
N PRO A 34 -4.05 -16.67 3.25
CA PRO A 34 -4.02 -15.46 2.45
C PRO A 34 -5.27 -14.60 2.62
N ALA A 35 -5.08 -13.30 2.87
CA ALA A 35 -6.17 -12.35 2.95
C ALA A 35 -6.72 -12.02 1.53
N PRO A 36 -8.02 -11.70 1.41
CA PRO A 36 -8.57 -11.19 0.16
C PRO A 36 -7.87 -9.89 -0.28
N ARG A 37 -7.59 -9.75 -1.58
CA ARG A 37 -6.98 -8.53 -2.13
C ARG A 37 -7.96 -7.37 -2.14
N VAL A 38 -7.73 -6.39 -1.25
CA VAL A 38 -8.63 -5.24 -1.07
C VAL A 38 -8.67 -4.32 -2.28
N ASN A 39 -7.53 -4.08 -2.95
CA ASN A 39 -7.46 -3.19 -4.10
C ASN A 39 -8.40 -3.60 -5.25
N HIS A 40 -8.55 -4.90 -5.51
CA HIS A 40 -9.48 -5.42 -6.51
C HIS A 40 -10.94 -5.10 -6.21
N LEU A 41 -11.29 -5.00 -4.92
CA LEU A 41 -12.62 -4.59 -4.48
C LEU A 41 -12.80 -3.08 -4.63
N LEU A 42 -11.80 -2.30 -4.23
CA LEU A 42 -11.82 -0.83 -4.33
C LEU A 42 -11.94 -0.36 -5.78
N ARG A 43 -11.22 -1.01 -6.71
CA ARG A 43 -11.29 -0.73 -8.15
C ARG A 43 -12.71 -0.77 -8.72
N LYS A 44 -13.55 -1.66 -8.19
CA LYS A 44 -14.96 -1.79 -8.60
C LYS A 44 -15.87 -0.70 -8.03
N MET A 45 -15.42 0.03 -7.01
CA MET A 45 -16.23 0.97 -6.24
C MET A 45 -15.82 2.44 -6.42
N ALA A 46 -14.70 2.70 -7.09
CA ALA A 46 -14.12 4.04 -7.26
C ALA A 46 -13.72 4.34 -8.71
N LYS A 47 -13.77 5.62 -9.11
CA LYS A 47 -13.28 6.09 -10.42
C LYS A 47 -11.76 6.20 -10.45
N THR A 48 -11.16 6.67 -9.36
CA THR A 48 -9.71 6.72 -9.18
C THR A 48 -9.30 5.89 -7.96
N VAL A 49 -8.29 5.02 -8.11
CA VAL A 49 -7.70 4.25 -7.01
C VAL A 49 -6.19 4.46 -6.96
N ILE A 50 -5.73 4.93 -5.81
CA ILE A 50 -4.31 5.13 -5.48
C ILE A 50 -3.92 4.14 -4.38
N GLY A 51 -2.87 3.34 -4.63
CA GLY A 51 -2.32 2.41 -3.64
C GLY A 51 -0.93 2.84 -3.16
N PHE A 52 -0.47 2.25 -2.06
CA PHE A 52 0.89 2.45 -1.55
C PHE A 52 1.71 1.17 -1.63
N LYS A 53 3.00 1.31 -1.90
CA LYS A 53 3.93 0.19 -1.96
C LYS A 53 5.25 0.52 -1.26
N LEU A 54 5.49 -0.16 -0.15
CA LEU A 54 6.76 -0.10 0.56
C LEU A 54 7.79 -1.02 -0.11
N ALA A 55 9.02 -0.54 -0.26
CA ALA A 55 10.18 -1.29 -0.72
C ALA A 55 11.31 -1.24 0.31
N GLU A 56 12.18 -2.25 0.31
CA GLU A 56 13.34 -2.29 1.22
C GLU A 56 14.44 -1.32 0.80
N ASN A 57 14.60 -1.13 -0.51
CA ASN A 57 15.61 -0.26 -1.10
C ASN A 57 15.03 0.54 -2.28
N GLU A 58 15.68 1.66 -2.61
CA GLU A 58 15.24 2.57 -3.66
C GLU A 58 15.15 1.91 -5.04
N SER A 59 16.10 1.02 -5.38
CA SER A 59 16.11 0.31 -6.66
C SER A 59 14.88 -0.56 -6.91
N GLU A 60 14.20 -0.99 -5.85
CA GLU A 60 12.98 -1.81 -5.93
C GLU A 60 11.70 -0.99 -5.95
N VAL A 61 11.73 0.30 -5.64
CA VAL A 61 10.52 1.11 -5.47
C VAL A 61 9.70 1.13 -6.76
N ILE A 62 10.31 1.54 -7.88
CA ILE A 62 9.62 1.63 -9.17
C ILE A 62 9.13 0.25 -9.64
N PRO A 63 9.96 -0.82 -9.69
CA PRO A 63 9.49 -2.14 -10.08
C PRO A 63 8.29 -2.65 -9.28
N ARG A 64 8.32 -2.50 -7.95
CA ARG A 64 7.23 -2.97 -7.07
C ARG A 64 5.97 -2.11 -7.19
N ALA A 65 6.11 -0.81 -7.37
CA ALA A 65 4.98 0.09 -7.59
C ALA A 65 4.32 -0.16 -8.96
N THR A 66 5.10 -0.37 -10.02
CA THR A 66 4.62 -0.77 -11.34
C THR A 66 3.85 -2.10 -11.25
N GLU A 67 4.42 -3.11 -10.59
CA GLU A 67 3.76 -4.39 -10.37
C GLU A 67 2.41 -4.24 -9.66
N LEU A 68 2.32 -3.34 -8.67
CA LEU A 68 1.07 -3.07 -7.96
C LEU A 68 0.01 -2.44 -8.89
N VAL A 69 0.40 -1.45 -9.70
CA VAL A 69 -0.48 -0.82 -10.70
C VAL A 69 -1.02 -1.86 -11.67
N GLU A 70 -0.16 -2.72 -12.20
CA GLU A 70 -0.54 -3.73 -13.19
C GLU A 70 -1.40 -4.85 -12.59
N LYS A 71 -1.02 -5.41 -11.44
CA LYS A 71 -1.72 -6.55 -10.83
C LYS A 71 -3.07 -6.18 -10.24
N ASP A 72 -3.21 -4.95 -9.77
CA ASP A 72 -4.42 -4.50 -9.07
C ASP A 72 -5.25 -3.47 -9.86
N ASP A 73 -4.85 -3.15 -11.10
CA ASP A 73 -5.49 -2.17 -12.00
C ASP A 73 -5.69 -0.79 -11.34
N LEU A 74 -4.65 -0.33 -10.64
CA LEU A 74 -4.67 0.99 -10.00
C LEU A 74 -4.42 2.10 -11.02
N ASP A 75 -4.87 3.31 -10.72
CA ASP A 75 -4.52 4.48 -11.54
C ASP A 75 -3.09 4.94 -11.21
N TYR A 76 -2.77 4.92 -9.91
CA TYR A 76 -1.44 5.24 -9.40
C TYR A 76 -1.03 4.34 -8.23
N ALA A 77 0.27 4.10 -8.11
CA ALA A 77 0.90 3.57 -6.90
C ALA A 77 1.95 4.56 -6.39
N ILE A 78 1.95 4.78 -5.08
CA ILE A 78 2.92 5.60 -4.37
C ILE A 78 3.95 4.66 -3.74
N GLY A 79 5.14 4.65 -4.31
CA GLY A 79 6.27 3.88 -3.82
C GLY A 79 7.09 4.66 -2.79
N ASN A 80 7.53 4.01 -1.72
CA ASN A 80 8.42 4.58 -0.70
C ASN A 80 9.33 3.51 -0.07
N THR A 81 10.42 3.92 0.56
CA THR A 81 11.36 3.00 1.25
C THR A 81 11.06 2.87 2.74
N ILE A 82 11.56 1.81 3.38
CA ILE A 82 11.47 1.61 4.85
C ILE A 82 12.03 2.78 5.67
N GLU A 83 12.98 3.54 5.14
CA GLU A 83 13.61 4.69 5.82
C GLU A 83 12.61 5.83 6.08
N SER A 84 11.52 5.88 5.31
CA SER A 84 10.46 6.86 5.49
C SER A 84 9.53 6.59 6.68
N LEU A 85 9.58 5.38 7.25
CA LEU A 85 8.73 5.00 8.38
C LEU A 85 9.22 5.71 9.64
N GLY A 86 8.30 6.39 10.33
CA GLY A 86 8.60 7.14 11.56
C GLY A 86 9.33 8.47 11.38
N SER A 87 9.76 8.83 10.16
CA SER A 87 10.31 10.15 9.83
C SER A 87 9.21 11.17 9.56
N ASP A 88 9.45 12.46 9.84
CA ASP A 88 8.56 13.56 9.42
C ASP A 88 8.71 13.90 7.94
N SER A 89 9.82 13.49 7.34
CA SER A 89 10.10 13.62 5.92
C SER A 89 9.98 12.29 5.19
N VAL A 90 9.62 12.36 3.90
CA VAL A 90 9.47 11.20 3.04
C VAL A 90 9.94 11.53 1.63
N ARG A 91 10.48 10.52 0.93
CA ARG A 91 10.70 10.52 -0.52
C ARG A 91 9.77 9.47 -1.12
N ILE A 92 9.02 9.86 -2.15
CA ILE A 92 8.06 9.00 -2.83
C ILE A 92 8.29 8.99 -4.34
N TRP A 93 7.85 7.91 -4.96
CA TRP A 93 7.78 7.74 -6.40
C TRP A 93 6.32 7.47 -6.78
N ILE A 94 5.77 8.33 -7.62
CA ILE A 94 4.43 8.19 -8.17
C ILE A 94 4.56 7.43 -9.48
N VAL A 95 3.95 6.26 -9.55
CA VAL A 95 3.91 5.40 -10.74
C VAL A 95 2.48 5.28 -11.21
N GLY A 96 2.24 5.52 -12.50
CA GLY A 96 0.93 5.34 -13.13
C GLY A 96 0.94 4.20 -14.15
N LYS A 97 -0.20 4.02 -14.84
CA LYS A 97 -0.39 2.95 -15.85
C LYS A 97 0.61 2.98 -17.02
N LYS A 98 1.26 4.12 -17.27
CA LYS A 98 2.26 4.30 -18.34
C LYS A 98 3.71 4.29 -17.82
N GLY A 99 3.92 3.98 -16.54
CA GLY A 99 5.22 4.00 -15.88
C GLY A 99 5.38 5.14 -14.87
N PRO A 100 6.62 5.45 -14.46
CA PRO A 100 6.92 6.51 -13.50
C PRO A 100 6.42 7.88 -13.98
N VAL A 101 5.82 8.64 -13.06
CA VAL A 101 5.22 9.95 -13.33
C VAL A 101 6.04 11.06 -12.68
N ARG A 102 6.36 10.89 -11.40
CA ARG A 102 7.03 11.91 -10.59
C ARG A 102 7.79 11.26 -9.44
N GLU A 103 8.90 11.87 -9.07
CA GLU A 103 9.58 11.64 -7.81
C GLU A 103 9.54 12.94 -7.01
N THR A 104 9.25 12.87 -5.71
CA THR A 104 9.26 14.05 -4.84
C THR A 104 9.69 13.68 -3.42
N SER A 105 10.26 14.64 -2.72
CA SER A 105 10.64 14.51 -1.31
C SER A 105 10.36 15.79 -0.55
N GLY A 106 10.07 15.65 0.74
CA GLY A 106 9.70 16.78 1.59
C GLY A 106 9.08 16.31 2.89
N LYS A 107 8.41 17.22 3.60
CA LYS A 107 7.59 16.83 4.75
C LYS A 107 6.38 16.02 4.30
N LYS A 108 5.88 15.15 5.17
CA LYS A 108 4.71 14.30 4.86
C LYS A 108 3.50 15.12 4.42
N GLU A 109 3.27 16.29 5.00
CA GLU A 109 2.16 17.17 4.67
C GLU A 109 2.32 17.75 3.25
N GLU A 110 3.53 18.14 2.88
CA GLU A 110 3.86 18.68 1.55
C GLU A 110 3.70 17.60 0.48
N VAL A 111 4.25 16.41 0.74
CA VAL A 111 4.16 15.27 -0.17
C VAL A 111 2.72 14.74 -0.28
N ALA A 112 1.92 14.86 0.77
CA ALA A 112 0.50 14.50 0.69
C ALA A 112 -0.27 15.38 -0.31
N MET A 113 0.06 16.67 -0.42
CA MET A 113 -0.56 17.56 -1.41
C MET A 113 -0.26 17.11 -2.85
N GLU A 114 0.95 16.64 -3.11
CA GLU A 114 1.35 16.10 -4.42
C GLU A 114 0.53 14.86 -4.82
N ILE A 115 0.09 14.06 -3.84
CA ILE A 115 -0.78 12.90 -4.08
C ILE A 115 -2.22 13.37 -4.33
N LEU A 116 -2.67 14.43 -3.65
CA LEU A 116 -3.99 15.02 -3.85
C LEU A 116 -4.13 15.72 -5.21
N ASP A 117 -3.04 16.16 -5.83
CA ASP A 117 -3.08 16.72 -7.20
C ASP A 117 -3.37 15.66 -8.29
N LEU A 118 -3.39 14.37 -7.94
CA LEU A 118 -3.70 13.26 -8.86
C LEU A 118 -5.20 12.98 -9.01
N ILE A 119 -6.05 13.57 -8.15
CA ILE A 119 -7.50 13.32 -8.09
C ILE A 119 -8.30 14.52 -8.58
#